data_AF-A0A7W1JMR3-F1
#
_entry.id   AF-A0A7W1JMR3-F1
#
_cell.length_a   1.000
_cell.length_b   1.000
_cell.length_c   1.000
_cell.angle_alpha   90.00
_cell.angle_beta   90.00
_cell.angle_gamma   90.00
#
_symmetry.space_group_name_H-M   'P 1'
#
loop_
_entity.id
_entity.type
_entity.pdbx_description
1 polymer ?
#
loop_
_entity_poly.entity_id
_entity_poly.type
_entity_poly.pdbx_seq_one_letter_code
_entity_poly.pdbx_strand_id
1 'polypeptide(L)' 'MQLSIDDLLRELVGRDASDLHIKAGLPPVMRVHGTLIRTDYPALTEELTT' A
#
# COMPACT_ATOMS: atom_id res chain seq x y z
N MET A 1 0.78 15.52 4.29
CA MET A 1 1.00 14.42 5.24
C MET A 1 1.87 13.40 4.54
N GLN A 2 2.98 13.00 5.15
CA GLN A 2 3.89 12.01 4.57
C GLN A 2 3.30 10.62 4.79
N LEU A 3 3.03 9.89 3.72
CA LEU A 3 2.56 8.50 3.80
C LEU A 3 3.73 7.62 4.25
N SER A 4 3.59 6.96 5.39
CA SER A 4 4.60 6.00 5.88
C SER A 4 4.19 4.55 5.58
N ILE A 5 5.17 3.64 5.63
CA ILE A 5 4.88 2.21 5.51
C ILE A 5 3.97 1.71 6.63
N ASP A 6 4.12 2.26 7.84
CA ASP A 6 3.29 1.91 8.99
C ASP A 6 1.82 2.24 8.77
N ASP A 7 1.52 3.35 8.09
CA ASP A 7 0.15 3.75 7.77
C ASP A 7 -0.49 2.75 6.80
N LEU A 8 0.25 2.34 5.76
CA LEU A 8 -0.20 1.34 4.80
C LEU A 8 -0.41 -0.03 5.46
N LEU A 9 0.45 -0.42 6.40
CA LEU A 9 0.33 -1.67 7.14
C LEU A 9 -0.87 -1.65 8.10
N ARG A 10 -1.11 -0.55 8.80
CA ARG A 10 -2.31 -0.39 9.64
C ARG A 10 -3.59 -0.49 8.80
N GLU A 11 -3.59 0.14 7.63
CA GLU A 11 -4.72 0.06 6.71
C GLU A 11 -4.92 -1.35 6.12
N LEU A 12 -3.83 -2.05 5.79
CA LEU A 12 -3.89 -3.44 5.34
C LEU A 12 -4.61 -4.32 6.37
N VAL A 13 -4.26 -4.18 7.65
CA VAL A 13 -4.94 -4.89 8.74
C VAL A 13 -6.41 -4.44 8.86
N GLY A 14 -6.68 -3.14 8.78
CA GLY A 14 -8.05 -2.59 8.83
C GLY A 14 -8.96 -3.06 7.69
N ARG A 15 -8.39 -3.45 6.55
CA ARG A 15 -9.10 -3.97 5.38
C ARG A 15 -9.13 -5.51 5.29
N ASP A 16 -8.60 -6.21 6.30
CA ASP A 16 -8.39 -7.67 6.27
C ASP A 16 -7.66 -8.15 5.01
N ALA A 17 -6.70 -7.34 4.56
CA ALA A 17 -5.84 -7.67 3.43
C ALA A 17 -4.71 -8.61 3.87
N SER A 18 -4.43 -9.58 3.01
CA SER A 18 -3.35 -10.56 3.18
C SER A 18 -1.97 -10.03 2.77
N ASP A 19 -1.91 -9.14 1.77
CA ASP A 19 -0.64 -8.69 1.20
C ASP A 19 -0.71 -7.22 0.78
N LEU A 20 0.40 -6.50 0.96
CA LEU A 20 0.64 -5.16 0.47
C LEU A 20 1.73 -5.21 -0.61
N HIS A 21 1.35 -4.86 -1.83
CA HIS A 21 2.25 -4.78 -2.97
C HIS A 21 2.69 -3.32 -3.16
N ILE A 22 4.01 -3.09 -3.14
CA ILE A 22 4.64 -1.79 -3.36
C ILE A 22 5.56 -1.88 -4.56
N LYS A 23 5.40 -0.94 -5.50
CA LYS A 23 6.25 -0.82 -6.68
C LYS A 23 6.42 0.66 -7.03
N ALA A 24 7.65 1.06 -7.29
CA ALA A 24 7.95 2.43 -7.74
C ALA A 24 7.19 2.79 -9.02
N GLY A 25 6.65 4.00 -9.06
CA GLY A 25 5.85 4.53 -10.15
C GLY A 25 4.41 4.00 -10.20
N LEU A 26 3.98 3.19 -9.22
CA LEU A 26 2.60 2.71 -9.12
C LEU A 26 2.00 2.97 -7.73
N PRO A 27 0.67 3.13 -7.65
CA PRO A 27 -0.03 3.12 -6.37
C PRO A 27 0.18 1.79 -5.63
N PRO A 28 0.18 1.80 -4.28
CA PRO A 28 0.10 0.58 -3.49
C PRO A 28 -1.13 -0.25 -3.86
N VAL A 29 -0.98 -1.58 -3.84
CA VAL A 29 -2.05 -2.53 -4.13
C VAL A 29 -2.18 -3.49 -2.96
N MET A 30 -3.40 -3.72 -2.49
CA MET A 30 -3.68 -4.65 -1.41
C MET A 30 -4.40 -5.89 -1.92
N ARG A 31 -4.08 -7.07 -1.39
CA ARG A 31 -4.80 -8.31 -1.66
C ARG A 31 -5.83 -8.58 -0.57
N VAL A 32 -7.10 -8.24 -0.82
CA VAL A 32 -8.22 -8.47 0.11
C VAL A 32 -8.99 -9.71 -0.36
N HIS A 33 -9.07 -10.73 0.48
CA HIS A 33 -9.75 -12.01 0.17
C HIS A 33 -9.41 -12.58 -1.22
N GLY A 34 -8.13 -12.56 -1.60
CA GLY A 34 -7.65 -13.06 -2.88
C GLY A 34 -7.79 -12.09 -4.06
N THR A 35 -8.43 -10.94 -3.89
CA THR A 35 -8.61 -9.92 -4.94
C THR A 35 -7.60 -8.78 -4.79
N LEU A 36 -6.94 -8.39 -5.88
CA LEU A 36 -6.03 -7.24 -5.91
C LEU A 36 -6.81 -5.94 -6.08
N ILE A 37 -6.70 -5.05 -5.10
CA ILE A 37 -7.36 -3.75 -5.04
C ILE A 37 -6.29 -2.66 -5.03
N ARG A 38 -6.33 -1.78 -6.03
CA ARG A 38 -5.49 -0.57 -6.04
C ARG A 38 -6.01 0.39 -5.00
N THR A 39 -5.10 0.93 -4.20
CA THR A 39 -5.43 2.01 -3.28
C THR A 39 -5.57 3.34 -4.03
N ASP A 40 -6.23 4.32 -3.41
CA ASP A 40 -6.36 5.67 -3.96
C ASP A 40 -5.14 6.56 -3.66
N TYR A 41 -4.06 5.97 -3.12
CA TYR A 41 -2.82 6.68 -2.87
C TYR A 41 -2.10 7.02 -4.18
N PRO A 42 -1.31 8.10 -4.19
CA PRO A 42 -0.46 8.42 -5.33
C PRO A 42 0.57 7.30 -5.57
N ALA A 43 1.13 7.31 -6.79
CA ALA A 43 2.26 6.44 -7.10
C ALA A 43 3.43 6.70 -6.13
N LEU A 44 3.95 5.62 -5.54
CA LEU A 44 5.12 5.71 -4.69
C LEU A 44 6.37 5.93 -5.56
N THR A 45 7.22 6.86 -5.16
CA THR A 45 8.54 7.05 -5.80
C THR A 45 9.55 6.08 -5.18
N GLU A 46 10.70 5.87 -5.84
CA GLU A 46 11.78 4.99 -5.34
C GLU A 46 12.35 5.42 -3.99
N GLU A 47 12.01 6.63 -3.54
CA GLU A 47 12.40 7.20 -2.26
C GLU A 47 11.50 6.65 -1.13
N LEU A 48 11.58 5.34 -0.90
CA LEU A 48 10.93 4.69 0.22
C LEU A 48 11.92 4.57 1.39
N THR A 49 12.00 5.65 2.17
CA THR A 49 12.53 5.79 3.56
C THR A 49 14.03 5.56 3.83
N THR A 50 14.64 6.57 4.48
CA THR A 50 15.63 6.38 5.56
C THR A 50 14.94 5.82 6.79
#